data_AF-A0AAW0FT87-F1
#
_entry.id   AF-A0AAW0FT87-F1
#
_cell.length_a   1.000
_cell.length_b   1.000
_cell.length_c   1.000
_cell.angle_alpha   90.00
_cell.angle_beta   90.00
_cell.angle_gamma   90.00
#
_symmetry.space_group_name_H-M   'P 1'
#
loop_
_entity.id
_entity.type
_entity.pdbx_description
1 polymer ?
#
loop_
_entity_poly.entity_id
_entity_poly.type
_entity_poly.pdbx_seq_one_letter_code
_entity_poly.pdbx_strand_id
1 'polypeptide(L)'
;MDALSSLPHIVGGLIEGISISNILYGITVAQFYVYTQNWDRDPKWLKLYAIGIILLETGYTACVQRTQYFYSVLSIGNPLLLTKIDW
;
A
#
# COMPACT_ATOMS: atom_id res chain seq x y z
N MET A 1 17.62 -26.81 4.18
CA MET A 1 18.08 -25.90 3.11
C MET A 1 16.87 -25.21 2.46
N ASP A 2 15.84 -24.85 3.26
CA ASP A 2 14.46 -24.73 2.74
C ASP A 2 13.84 -23.32 2.89
N ALA A 3 14.42 -22.47 3.74
CA ALA A 3 13.93 -21.10 3.96
C ALA A 3 14.63 -20.06 3.07
N LEU A 4 15.92 -20.22 2.78
CA LEU A 4 16.68 -19.24 1.97
C LEU A 4 16.33 -19.31 0.48
N SER A 5 15.96 -20.48 -0.03
CA SER A 5 15.55 -20.69 -1.43
C SER A 5 14.15 -20.15 -1.72
N SER A 6 13.30 -20.00 -0.71
CA SER A 6 11.93 -19.49 -0.85
C SER A 6 11.82 -17.97 -0.71
N LEU A 7 12.84 -17.29 -0.15
CA LEU A 7 12.88 -15.83 0.01
C LEU A 7 12.57 -15.05 -1.28
N PRO A 8 13.15 -15.39 -2.46
CA PRO A 8 12.86 -14.65 -3.69
C PRO A 8 11.40 -14.74 -4.12
N HIS A 9 10.76 -15.90 -3.92
CA HIS A 9 9.34 -16.10 -4.23
C HIS A 9 8.44 -15.31 -3.30
N ILE A 10 8.78 -15.24 -2.01
CA ILE A 10 8.02 -14.47 -1.01
C ILE A 10 8.12 -12.97 -1.30
N VAL A 11 9.34 -12.47 -1.57
CA VAL A 11 9.57 -11.05 -1.91
C VAL A 11 8.92 -10.69 -3.25
N GLY A 12 9.01 -11.57 -4.25
CA GLY A 12 8.32 -11.40 -5.53
C GLY A 12 6.80 -11.28 -5.37
N GLY A 13 6.20 -12.21 -4.62
CA GLY A 13 4.76 -12.17 -4.32
C GLY A 13 4.34 -10.94 -3.52
N LEU A 14 5.19 -10.46 -2.59
CA LEU A 14 4.96 -9.21 -1.86
C LEU A 14 4.92 -8.01 -2.81
N ILE A 15 5.88 -7.91 -3.74
CA ILE A 15 5.94 -6.81 -4.73
C ILE A 15 4.72 -6.84 -5.65
N GLU A 16 4.33 -8.02 -6.13
CA GLU A 16 3.13 -8.19 -6.96
C GLU A 16 1.86 -7.77 -6.21
N GLY A 17 1.70 -8.24 -4.97
CA GLY A 17 0.55 -7.90 -4.12
C GLY A 17 0.44 -6.40 -3.88
N ILE A 18 1.54 -5.75 -3.49
CA ILE A 18 1.56 -4.29 -3.26
C ILE A 18 1.30 -3.51 -4.55
N SER A 19 1.79 -4.00 -5.70
CA SER A 19 1.51 -3.39 -7.00
C SER A 19 0.02 -3.41 -7.34
N ILE A 20 -0.65 -4.54 -7.11
CA ILE A 20 -2.11 -4.66 -7.29
C ILE A 20 -2.85 -3.73 -6.31
N SER A 21 -2.45 -3.71 -5.04
CA SER A 21 -3.03 -2.78 -4.05
C SER A 21 -2.89 -1.32 -4.46
N ASN A 22 -1.75 -0.92 -5.02
CA ASN A 22 -1.53 0.45 -5.49
C ASN A 22 -2.42 0.81 -6.70
N ILE A 23 -2.71 -0.15 -7.59
CA ILE A 23 -3.68 0.04 -8.68
C ILE A 23 -5.08 0.28 -8.10
N LEU A 24 -5.50 -0.54 -7.11
CA LEU A 24 -6.79 -0.37 -6.45
C LEU A 24 -6.89 0.98 -5.74
N TYR A 25 -5.82 1.43 -5.07
CA TYR A 25 -5.75 2.75 -4.48
C TYR A 25 -5.97 3.87 -5.54
N GLY A 26 -5.36 3.75 -6.72
CA GLY A 26 -5.61 4.66 -7.84
C GLY A 26 -7.09 4.71 -8.26
N ILE A 27 -7.78 3.57 -8.27
CA ILE A 27 -9.22 3.49 -8.52
C ILE A 27 -10.01 4.21 -7.41
N THR A 28 -9.64 4.00 -6.15
CA THR A 28 -10.27 4.70 -5.00
C THR A 28 -10.09 6.22 -5.09
N VAL A 29 -8.92 6.71 -5.52
CA VAL A 29 -8.68 8.13 -5.78
C VAL A 29 -9.59 8.66 -6.89
N ALA A 30 -9.73 7.91 -7.99
CA ALA A 30 -10.63 8.29 -9.09
C ALA A 30 -12.11 8.31 -8.64
N GLN A 31 -12.53 7.33 -7.85
CA GLN A 31 -13.86 7.29 -7.24
C GLN A 31 -14.09 8.49 -6.32
N PHE A 32 -13.10 8.84 -5.49
CA PHE A 32 -13.16 10.01 -4.62
C PHE A 32 -13.26 11.30 -5.44
N TYR A 33 -12.49 11.43 -6.52
CA TYR A 33 -12.58 12.58 -7.43
C TYR A 33 -13.99 12.73 -8.03
N VAL A 34 -14.56 11.66 -8.59
CA VAL A 34 -15.93 11.67 -9.14
C VAL A 34 -16.96 12.00 -8.05
N TYR A 35 -16.77 11.50 -6.84
CA TYR A 35 -17.62 11.85 -5.69
C TYR A 35 -17.55 13.35 -5.36
N THR A 36 -16.36 13.96 -5.39
CA THR A 36 -16.23 15.41 -5.14
C THR A 36 -16.94 16.28 -6.19
N GLN A 37 -17.18 15.77 -7.41
CA GLN A 37 -17.93 16.49 -8.44
C GLN A 37 -19.44 16.52 -8.18
N ASN A 38 -19.97 15.56 -7.41
CA ASN A 38 -21.41 15.42 -7.13
C ASN A 38 -21.77 15.86 -5.70
N TRP A 39 -20.90 16.63 -5.06
CA TRP A 39 -20.92 16.81 -3.61
C TRP A 39 -22.02 17.72 -3.06
N ASP A 40 -22.80 18.38 -3.93
CA ASP A 40 -23.69 19.48 -3.53
C ASP A 40 -24.87 19.05 -2.63
N ARG A 41 -25.32 17.79 -2.71
CA ARG A 41 -26.49 17.31 -1.96
C ARG A 41 -26.17 16.47 -0.74
N ASP A 42 -24.90 16.11 -0.53
CA ASP A 42 -24.55 15.17 0.52
C ASP A 42 -24.33 15.83 1.88
N PRO A 43 -24.74 15.17 2.98
CA PRO A 43 -24.58 15.70 4.33
C PRO A 43 -23.10 15.78 4.72
N LYS A 44 -22.76 16.80 5.54
CA LYS A 44 -21.39 17.14 5.96
C LYS A 44 -20.60 15.96 6.57
N TRP A 45 -21.27 15.02 7.24
CA TRP A 45 -20.62 13.84 7.83
C TRP A 45 -20.14 12.85 6.77
N LEU A 46 -20.89 12.65 5.68
CA LEU A 46 -20.50 11.76 4.58
C LEU A 46 -19.29 12.34 3.84
N LYS A 47 -19.22 13.67 3.78
CA LYS A 47 -18.07 14.40 3.24
C LYS A 47 -16.80 14.11 4.05
N LEU A 48 -16.89 14.26 5.36
CA LEU A 48 -15.78 14.02 6.29
C LEU A 48 -15.35 12.54 6.27
N TYR A 49 -16.30 11.62 6.16
CA TYR A 49 -16.03 10.19 6.05
C TYR A 49 -15.21 9.86 4.80
N ALA A 50 -15.61 10.38 3.63
CA ALA A 50 -14.86 10.17 2.38
C ALA A 50 -13.43 10.73 2.45
N ILE A 51 -13.26 11.92 3.04
CA ILE A 51 -11.92 12.51 3.27
C ILE A 51 -11.11 11.64 4.26
N GLY A 52 -11.74 11.12 5.32
CA GLY A 52 -11.09 10.23 6.27
C GLY A 52 -10.59 8.95 5.60
N ILE A 53 -11.40 8.34 4.73
CA ILE A 53 -11.00 7.15 3.96
C ILE A 53 -9.78 7.44 3.11
N ILE A 54 -9.79 8.52 2.32
CA ILE A 54 -8.69 8.77 1.39
C ILE A 54 -7.38 9.06 2.14
N LEU A 55 -7.44 9.76 3.27
CA LEU A 55 -6.26 10.01 4.11
C LEU A 55 -5.72 8.71 4.72
N LEU A 56 -6.59 7.85 5.23
CA LEU A 56 -6.20 6.57 5.82
C LEU A 56 -5.58 5.64 4.78
N GLU A 57 -6.19 5.51 3.60
CA GLU A 57 -5.68 4.72 2.49
C GLU A 57 -4.34 5.26 1.96
N THR A 58 -4.20 6.58 1.88
CA THR A 58 -2.92 7.20 1.49
C THR A 58 -1.83 6.89 2.51
N GLY A 59 -2.14 6.98 3.80
CA GLY A 59 -1.20 6.63 4.87
C GLY A 59 -0.79 5.16 4.84
N TYR A 60 -1.77 4.26 4.69
CA TYR A 60 -1.52 2.82 4.55
C TYR A 60 -0.63 2.53 3.32
N THR A 61 -1.01 3.02 2.15
CA THR A 61 -0.27 2.83 0.91
C THR A 61 1.16 3.38 1.01
N ALA A 62 1.36 4.55 1.65
CA ALA A 62 2.68 5.12 1.87
C ALA A 62 3.57 4.27 2.79
N CYS A 63 3.02 3.76 3.89
CA CYS A 63 3.73 2.85 4.80
C CYS A 63 4.15 1.57 4.09
N VAL A 64 3.22 0.94 3.36
CA VAL A 64 3.48 -0.30 2.63
C VAL A 64 4.52 -0.09 1.53
N GLN A 65 4.43 1.02 0.79
CA GLN A 65 5.40 1.36 -0.26
C GLN A 65 6.81 1.60 0.33
N ARG A 66 6.90 2.24 1.49
CA ARG A 66 8.18 2.43 2.19
C ARG A 66 8.79 1.09 2.61
N THR A 67 7.97 0.18 3.11
CA THR A 67 8.39 -1.18 3.46
C THR A 67 8.89 -1.94 2.23
N GLN A 68 8.18 -1.85 1.10
CA GLN A 68 8.63 -2.44 -0.17
C GLN A 68 9.99 -1.87 -0.61
N TYR A 69 10.17 -0.55 -0.54
CA TYR A 69 11.44 0.09 -0.90
C TYR A 69 12.60 -0.39 -0.02
N PHE A 70 12.37 -0.54 1.28
CA PHE A 70 13.37 -1.07 2.22
C PHE A 70 13.80 -2.49 1.85
N TYR A 71 12.84 -3.40 1.63
CA TYR A 71 13.12 -4.81 1.32
C TYR A 71 13.60 -5.07 -0.12
N SER A 72 13.31 -4.17 -1.07
CA SER A 72 13.71 -4.34 -2.48
C SER A 72 15.03 -3.65 -2.80
N VAL A 73 15.27 -2.46 -2.26
CA VAL A 73 16.39 -1.59 -2.66
C VAL A 73 17.48 -1.53 -1.59
N LEU A 74 17.12 -1.37 -0.31
CA LEU A 74 18.11 -1.21 0.76
C LEU A 74 18.70 -2.53 1.27
N SER A 75 17.96 -3.64 1.23
CA SER A 75 18.45 -4.95 1.69
C SER A 75 19.17 -5.77 0.61
N ILE A 76 19.55 -5.16 -0.52
CA ILE A 76 20.38 -5.82 -1.54
C ILE A 76 21.70 -6.24 -0.88
N GLY A 77 21.93 -7.55 -0.74
CA GLY A 77 23.15 -8.14 -0.18
C GLY A 77 23.08 -8.59 1.28
N ASN A 78 21.97 -8.40 2.00
CA ASN A 78 21.80 -8.92 3.38
C ASN A 78 20.43 -9.61 3.56
N PRO A 79 20.31 -10.91 3.19
CA PRO A 79 19.04 -11.64 3.30
C PRO A 79 18.57 -11.85 4.75
N LEU A 80 19.43 -11.64 5.76
CA LEU A 80 19.05 -11.70 7.18
C LEU A 80 18.07 -10.61 7.61
N LEU A 81 17.98 -9.50 6.87
CA LEU A 81 17.02 -8.43 7.14
C LEU A 81 15.57 -8.87 6.84
N LEU A 82 15.37 -9.87 5.97
CA LEU A 82 14.04 -10.41 5.65
C LEU A 82 13.50 -11.35 6.75
N THR A 83 14.39 -11.94 7.55
CA THR A 83 14.02 -12.77 8.71
C THR A 83 13.70 -11.98 9.97
N LYS A 84 14.01 -10.68 9.99
CA LYS A 84 13.75 -9.80 11.13
C LYS A 84 12.71 -8.77 10.71
N ILE A 85 11.44 -9.11 10.92
CA ILE A 85 10.33 -8.17 10.77
C ILE A 85 10.43 -7.20 11.95
N ASP A 86 11.09 -6.07 11.73
CA ASP A 86 11.04 -4.93 12.64
C ASP A 86 9.82 -4.09 12.22
N TRP A 87 8.67 -4.33 12.86
CA TRP A 87 7.49 -3.47 12.77
C TRP A 87 7.66 -2.19 13.59
#